data_AF-A0A7K1SK72-F1
#
_entry.id   AF-A0A7K1SK72-F1
#
_cell.length_a   1.000
_cell.length_b   1.000
_cell.length_c   1.000
_cell.angle_alpha   90.00
_cell.angle_beta   90.00
_cell.angle_gamma   90.00
#
_symmetry.space_group_name_H-M   'P 1'
#
loop_
_entity.id
_entity.type
_entity.pdbx_description
1 polymer ?
#
loop_
_entity_poly.entity_id
_entity_poly.type
_entity_poly.pdbx_seq_one_letter_code
_entity_poly.pdbx_strand_id
1 'polypeptide(L)'
;MLRRSTWFYKARRRDDTVIRKRIREIAETRVRYGCQRIFTLLRRQGWRDNHKRVHRLYRLEGLNLRSKQSQRYRMALRRLDRPQLSSICQCWSMDFVTDQLFDGRRIRRFVRLGTFYLHSYGYIFISEPLNFHTNLLLLCLQ
;
A
#
# COMPACT_ATOMS: atom_id res chain seq x y z
N MET A 1 14.75 18.04 36.55
CA MET A 1 15.23 17.23 37.69
C MET A 1 14.31 16.02 37.89
N LEU A 2 14.81 14.80 37.75
CA LEU A 2 14.05 13.58 38.10
C LEU A 2 13.94 13.45 39.63
N ARG A 3 12.80 12.96 40.13
CA ARG A 3 12.48 12.89 41.56
C ARG A 3 13.36 11.85 42.27
N ARG A 4 13.82 12.11 43.51
CA ARG A 4 14.69 11.18 44.27
C ARG A 4 14.16 9.73 44.36
N SER A 5 12.84 9.54 44.33
CA SER A 5 12.20 8.22 44.39
C SER A 5 12.44 7.34 43.15
N THR A 6 12.75 7.90 41.98
CA THR A 6 13.07 7.08 40.79
C THR A 6 14.45 6.42 40.89
N TRP A 7 15.38 6.94 41.69
CA TRP A 7 16.73 6.38 41.83
C TRP A 7 16.76 5.01 42.50
N PHE A 8 15.77 4.71 43.35
CA PHE A 8 15.66 3.44 44.07
C PHE A 8 14.69 2.44 43.41
N TYR A 9 14.14 2.78 42.24
CA TYR A 9 13.19 1.89 41.57
C TYR A 9 13.88 0.63 41.04
N LYS A 10 13.56 -0.52 41.64
CA LYS A 10 13.92 -1.84 41.11
C LYS A 10 12.75 -2.39 40.29
N ALA A 11 12.97 -2.65 39.01
CA ALA A 11 11.95 -3.22 38.14
C ALA A 11 11.61 -4.66 38.55
N ARG A 12 10.45 -4.86 39.20
CA ARG A 12 9.93 -6.20 39.53
C ARG A 12 9.27 -6.81 38.30
N ARG A 13 9.88 -7.85 37.73
CA ARG A 13 9.27 -8.61 36.62
C ARG A 13 8.14 -9.47 37.17
N ARG A 14 6.98 -9.41 36.54
CA ARG A 14 5.87 -10.33 36.79
C ARG A 14 6.12 -11.62 36.02
N ASP A 15 5.59 -12.73 36.51
CA ASP A 15 5.65 -14.00 35.79
C ASP A 15 4.95 -13.87 34.43
N ASP A 16 5.72 -14.14 33.37
CA ASP A 16 5.28 -14.04 31.98
C ASP A 16 4.82 -15.40 31.42
N THR A 17 5.01 -16.49 32.16
CA THR A 17 4.79 -17.88 31.70
C THR A 17 3.34 -18.15 31.33
N VAL A 18 2.39 -17.75 32.18
CA VAL A 18 0.95 -18.03 31.98
C VAL A 18 0.41 -17.32 30.74
N ILE A 19 0.71 -16.01 30.62
CA ILE A 19 0.25 -15.21 29.48
C ILE A 19 0.92 -15.66 28.18
N ARG A 20 2.18 -16.08 28.23
CA ARG A 20 2.93 -16.60 27.09
C ARG A 20 2.31 -17.90 26.57
N LYS A 21 2.01 -18.85 27.46
CA LYS A 21 1.31 -20.09 27.12
C LYS A 21 -0.04 -19.78 26.46
N ARG A 22 -0.80 -18.84 27.02
CA ARG A 22 -2.11 -18.46 26.46
C ARG A 22 -2.01 -17.79 25.09
N ILE A 23 -1.02 -16.93 24.87
CA ILE A 23 -0.77 -16.32 23.56
C ILE A 23 -0.44 -17.40 22.52
N ARG A 24 0.36 -18.40 22.89
CA ARG A 24 0.73 -19.52 22.03
C ARG A 24 -0.49 -20.35 21.62
N GLU A 25 -1.33 -20.74 22.59
CA GLU A 25 -2.57 -21.48 22.33
C GLU A 25 -3.49 -20.75 21.32
N ILE A 26 -3.65 -19.43 21.49
CA ILE A 26 -4.48 -18.61 20.58
C ILE A 26 -3.85 -18.54 19.19
N ALA A 27 -2.53 -18.40 19.11
CA ALA A 27 -1.80 -18.31 17.85
C ALA A 27 -1.83 -19.63 17.08
N GLU A 28 -1.72 -20.76 17.76
CA GLU A 28 -1.82 -22.11 17.18
C GLU A 28 -3.24 -22.37 16.64
N THR A 29 -4.27 -21.99 17.40
CA THR A 29 -5.67 -22.17 16.98
C THR A 29 -6.02 -21.28 15.78
N ARG A 30 -5.44 -20.06 15.70
CA ARG A 30 -5.81 -19.04 14.70
C ARG A 30 -4.57 -18.37 14.09
N VAL A 31 -3.89 -19.12 13.22
CA VAL A 31 -2.62 -18.72 12.59
C VAL A 31 -2.66 -17.33 11.92
N ARG A 32 -3.80 -16.89 11.38
CA ARG A 32 -3.89 -15.58 10.69
C ARG A 32 -4.05 -14.37 11.63
N TYR A 33 -4.12 -14.57 12.94
CA TYR A 33 -4.37 -13.48 13.89
C TYR A 33 -3.07 -12.75 14.22
N GLY A 34 -3.05 -11.44 13.94
CA GLY A 34 -1.98 -10.55 14.38
C GLY A 34 -2.07 -10.18 15.87
N CYS A 35 -1.01 -9.53 16.37
CA CYS A 35 -0.87 -9.15 17.79
C CYS A 35 -2.08 -8.39 18.35
N GLN A 36 -2.70 -7.50 17.58
CA GLN A 36 -3.84 -6.71 18.04
C GLN A 36 -5.11 -7.56 18.20
N ARG A 37 -5.34 -8.54 17.32
CA ARG A 37 -6.48 -9.46 17.45
C ARG A 37 -6.32 -10.37 18.66
N ILE A 38 -5.10 -10.86 18.92
CA ILE A 38 -4.79 -11.65 20.11
C ILE A 38 -5.00 -10.81 21.37
N PHE A 39 -4.56 -9.55 21.37
CA PHE A 39 -4.79 -8.63 22.49
C PHE A 39 -6.29 -8.44 22.77
N THR A 40 -7.12 -8.20 21.75
CA THR A 40 -8.58 -8.09 21.93
C THR A 40 -9.19 -9.37 22.50
N LEU A 41 -8.74 -10.55 22.07
CA LEU A 41 -9.22 -11.82 22.63
C LEU A 41 -8.80 -11.99 24.10
N LEU A 42 -7.57 -11.65 24.44
CA LEU A 42 -7.09 -11.67 25.83
C LEU A 42 -7.91 -10.71 26.70
N ARG A 43 -8.23 -9.51 26.20
CA ARG A 43 -9.11 -8.57 26.90
C ARG A 43 -10.51 -9.13 27.16
N ARG A 44 -11.09 -9.83 26.17
CA ARG A 44 -12.40 -10.50 26.33
C ARG A 44 -12.35 -11.66 27.34
N GLN A 45 -11.21 -12.31 27.50
CA GLN A 45 -10.96 -13.34 28.50
C GLN A 45 -10.64 -12.77 29.90
N GLY A 46 -10.71 -11.45 30.09
CA GLY A 46 -10.50 -10.80 31.39
C GLY A 46 -9.05 -10.45 31.72
N TRP A 47 -8.11 -10.63 30.79
CA TRP A 47 -6.71 -10.27 31.03
C TRP A 47 -6.54 -8.75 31.13
N ARG A 48 -5.88 -8.28 32.19
CA ARG A 48 -5.67 -6.85 32.47
C ARG A 48 -4.35 -6.29 31.92
N ASP A 49 -3.57 -7.11 31.21
CA ASP A 49 -2.26 -6.71 30.70
C ASP A 49 -2.34 -5.62 29.63
N ASN A 50 -1.32 -4.76 29.61
CA ASN A 50 -1.20 -3.68 28.65
C ASN A 50 -0.81 -4.22 27.26
N HIS A 51 -1.32 -3.60 26.19
CA HIS A 51 -1.02 -3.96 24.80
C HIS A 51 0.49 -3.97 24.50
N LYS A 52 1.26 -3.07 25.12
CA LYS A 52 2.73 -3.03 24.98
C LYS A 52 3.41 -4.31 25.48
N ARG A 53 2.92 -4.86 26.61
CA ARG A 53 3.46 -6.10 27.20
C ARG A 53 3.13 -7.30 26.33
N VAL A 54 1.88 -7.39 25.86
CA VAL A 54 1.44 -8.46 24.94
C VAL A 54 2.24 -8.43 23.65
N HIS A 55 2.45 -7.25 23.07
CA HIS A 55 3.26 -7.10 21.85
C HIS A 55 4.72 -7.54 22.05
N ARG A 56 5.34 -7.20 23.19
CA ARG A 56 6.70 -7.66 23.53
C ARG A 56 6.76 -9.18 23.63
N LEU A 57 5.84 -9.80 24.36
CA LEU A 57 5.79 -11.26 24.52
C LEU A 57 5.52 -11.96 23.20
N TYR A 58 4.60 -11.45 22.39
CA TYR A 58 4.30 -11.95 21.05
C TYR A 58 5.53 -11.95 20.12
N ARG A 59 6.36 -10.88 20.20
CA ARG A 59 7.62 -10.80 19.44
C ARG A 59 8.67 -11.78 19.96
N LEU A 60 8.78 -11.96 21.28
CA LEU A 60 9.70 -12.93 21.90
C LEU A 60 9.35 -14.38 21.53
N GLU A 61 8.07 -14.69 21.38
CA GLU A 61 7.59 -16.00 20.93
C GLU A 61 7.78 -16.25 19.42
N GLY A 62 8.31 -15.27 18.67
CA GLY A 62 8.52 -15.43 17.23
C GLY A 62 7.23 -15.51 16.40
N LEU A 63 6.08 -15.19 16.99
CA LEU A 63 4.76 -15.31 16.34
C LEU A 63 4.49 -14.23 15.30
N ASN A 64 5.50 -13.41 14.95
CA ASN A 64 5.30 -12.27 14.08
C ASN A 64 4.99 -12.76 12.65
N LEU A 65 3.76 -12.49 12.21
CA LEU A 65 3.34 -12.83 10.85
C LEU A 65 4.25 -12.10 9.88
N ARG A 66 4.93 -12.86 9.00
CA ARG A 66 5.71 -12.28 7.92
C ARG A 66 4.76 -11.48 7.04
N SER A 67 4.81 -10.16 7.15
CA SER A 67 4.08 -9.28 6.25
C SER A 67 4.60 -9.52 4.84
N LYS A 68 3.75 -10.04 3.96
CA LYS A 68 4.07 -10.08 2.53
C LYS A 68 4.10 -8.62 2.07
N GLN A 69 5.17 -8.22 1.38
CA GLN A 69 5.21 -6.90 0.75
C GLN A 69 3.96 -6.71 -0.12
N SER A 70 3.32 -5.54 0.02
CA SER A 70 2.10 -5.23 -0.71
C SER A 70 2.35 -5.41 -2.21
N GLN A 71 1.33 -5.88 -2.93
CA GLN A 71 1.45 -6.07 -4.38
C GLN A 71 1.86 -4.76 -5.07
N ARG A 72 1.33 -3.62 -4.60
CA ARG A 72 1.69 -2.29 -5.11
C ARG A 72 3.19 -2.02 -4.98
N TYR A 73 3.79 -2.30 -3.82
CA TYR A 73 5.22 -2.10 -3.62
C TYR A 73 6.06 -3.03 -4.51
N ARG A 74 5.67 -4.31 -4.62
CA ARG A 74 6.32 -5.27 -5.51
C ARG A 74 6.25 -4.86 -6.98
N MET A 75 5.13 -4.28 -7.42
CA MET A 75 4.98 -3.77 -8.80
C MET A 75 5.82 -2.52 -9.03
N ALA A 76 5.94 -1.63 -8.05
CA ALA A 76 6.79 -0.45 -8.14
C ALA A 76 8.27 -0.82 -8.30
N LEU A 77 8.77 -1.79 -7.53
CA LEU A 77 10.15 -2.29 -7.64
C LEU A 77 10.45 -2.94 -9.00
N ARG A 78 9.43 -3.44 -9.71
CA ARG A 78 9.57 -4.06 -11.03
C ARG A 78 9.49 -3.07 -12.19
N ARG A 79 9.25 -1.78 -11.93
CA ARG A 79 9.26 -0.77 -12.98
C ARG A 79 10.69 -0.64 -13.50
N LEU A 80 10.87 -0.87 -14.80
CA LEU A 80 12.14 -0.60 -15.47
C LEU A 80 12.37 0.91 -15.51
N ASP A 81 13.65 1.31 -15.56
CA ASP A 81 14.01 2.70 -15.76
C ASP A 81 13.43 3.20 -17.08
N ARG A 82 12.97 4.46 -17.08
CA ARG A 82 12.37 5.06 -18.27
C ARG A 82 13.47 5.17 -19.36
N PRO A 83 13.21 4.73 -20.60
CA PRO A 83 14.18 4.88 -21.68
C PRO A 83 14.46 6.37 -21.92
N GLN A 84 15.72 6.70 -22.20
CA GLN A 84 16.08 8.05 -22.64
C GLN A 84 15.58 8.25 -24.07
N LEU A 85 14.79 9.30 -24.28
CA LEU A 85 14.24 9.66 -25.58
C LEU A 85 15.16 10.67 -26.24
N SER A 86 15.64 10.36 -27.45
CA SER A 86 16.52 11.23 -28.23
C SER A 86 15.73 12.23 -29.07
N SER A 87 14.50 11.89 -29.45
CA SER A 87 13.70 12.66 -30.41
C SER A 87 12.25 12.85 -29.98
N ILE A 88 11.66 13.90 -30.53
CA ILE A 88 10.26 14.28 -30.40
C ILE A 88 9.37 13.14 -30.90
N CYS A 89 8.25 12.86 -30.22
CA CYS A 89 7.27 11.84 -30.62
C CYS A 89 7.82 10.39 -30.69
N GLN A 90 8.98 10.12 -30.10
CA GLN A 90 9.58 8.79 -30.07
C GLN A 90 8.86 7.85 -29.07
N CYS A 91 8.20 8.41 -28.06
CA CYS A 91 7.39 7.66 -27.11
C CYS A 91 6.03 8.31 -26.90
N TRP A 92 5.00 7.48 -27.08
CA TRP A 92 3.61 7.80 -26.85
C TRP A 92 3.10 6.97 -25.68
N SER A 93 2.54 7.63 -24.66
CA SER A 93 1.76 6.94 -23.63
C SER A 93 0.29 7.05 -23.97
N MET A 94 -0.41 5.92 -23.91
CA MET A 94 -1.84 5.85 -24.12
C MET A 94 -2.48 5.44 -22.81
N ASP A 95 -3.42 6.27 -22.34
CA ASP A 95 -4.15 6.03 -21.10
C ASP A 95 -5.64 6.18 -21.34
N PHE A 96 -6.43 5.50 -20.51
CA PHE A 96 -7.87 5.68 -20.50
C PHE A 96 -8.28 6.46 -19.26
N VAL A 97 -8.99 7.56 -19.47
CA VAL A 97 -9.56 8.35 -18.39
C VAL A 97 -11.03 7.98 -18.25
N THR A 98 -11.42 7.54 -17.07
CA THR A 98 -12.82 7.27 -16.75
C THR A 98 -13.42 8.43 -15.96
N ASP A 99 -14.59 8.88 -16.36
CA ASP A 99 -15.34 9.92 -15.66
C ASP A 99 -16.80 9.48 -15.45
N GLN A 100 -17.46 10.03 -14.45
CA GLN A 100 -18.86 9.76 -14.14
C GLN A 100 -19.69 11.01 -14.40
N LEU A 101 -20.66 10.90 -15.32
CA LEU A 101 -21.63 11.97 -15.59
C LEU A 101 -22.57 12.14 -14.40
N PHE A 102 -23.22 13.30 -14.34
CA PHE A 102 -24.24 13.62 -13.34
C PHE A 102 -25.37 12.58 -13.28
N ASP A 103 -25.69 11.91 -14.39
CA ASP A 103 -26.66 10.81 -14.49
C ASP A 103 -26.14 9.45 -13.95
N GLY A 104 -24.96 9.40 -13.34
CA GLY A 104 -24.34 8.18 -12.82
C GLY A 104 -23.71 7.27 -13.88
N ARG A 105 -23.90 7.56 -15.18
CA ARG A 105 -23.28 6.86 -16.30
C ARG A 105 -21.76 7.08 -16.29
N ARG A 106 -20.99 6.01 -16.48
CA ARG A 106 -19.51 6.07 -16.57
C ARG A 106 -19.09 6.13 -18.03
N ILE A 107 -18.34 7.16 -18.40
CA ILE A 107 -17.68 7.26 -19.71
C ILE A 107 -16.21 6.91 -19.56
N ARG A 108 -15.63 6.30 -20.59
CA ARG A 108 -14.19 6.03 -20.68
C ARG A 108 -13.66 6.68 -21.96
N ARG A 109 -12.80 7.68 -21.81
CA ARG A 109 -12.16 8.39 -22.91
C ARG A 109 -10.75 7.87 -23.13
N PHE A 110 -10.37 7.73 -24.38
CA PHE A 110 -9.01 7.41 -24.78
C PHE A 110 -8.18 8.70 -24.86
N VAL A 111 -7.00 8.71 -24.25
CA VAL A 111 -6.07 9.84 -24.27
C VAL A 111 -4.72 9.36 -24.79
N ARG A 112 -4.19 10.06 -25.80
CA ARG A 112 -2.83 9.87 -26.29
C ARG A 112 -1.98 11.05 -25.84
N LEU A 113 -0.92 10.78 -25.11
CA LEU A 113 0.03 11.77 -24.65
C LEU A 113 1.36 11.59 -25.38
N GLY A 114 1.83 12.65 -26.03
CA GLY A 114 3.20 12.73 -26.54
C GLY A 114 4.13 13.14 -25.41
N THR A 115 5.19 12.36 -25.17
CA THR A 115 6.17 12.70 -24.14
C THR A 115 7.30 13.54 -24.74
N PHE A 116 7.34 14.84 -24.44
CA PHE A 116 8.34 15.79 -24.93
C PHE A 116 9.18 16.30 -23.75
N TYR A 117 10.26 15.57 -23.44
CA TYR A 117 11.31 15.95 -22.49
C TYR A 117 10.91 16.22 -21.03
N LEU A 118 11.92 16.10 -20.16
CA LEU A 118 11.85 16.08 -18.70
C LEU A 118 11.39 17.40 -18.01
N HIS A 119 10.82 18.37 -18.73
CA HIS A 119 10.34 19.63 -18.15
C HIS A 119 8.88 19.87 -18.52
N SER A 120 7.99 19.31 -17.69
CA SER A 120 6.70 19.87 -17.25
C SER A 120 5.86 20.74 -18.20
N TYR A 121 5.70 20.39 -19.46
CA TYR A 121 4.62 20.91 -20.31
C TYR A 121 3.89 19.73 -20.97
N GLY A 122 2.91 19.19 -20.23
CA GLY A 122 2.02 18.15 -20.76
C GLY A 122 0.97 18.78 -21.67
N TYR A 123 1.18 18.70 -22.99
CA TYR A 123 0.13 18.99 -23.96
C TYR A 123 -0.83 17.79 -24.01
N ILE A 124 -2.03 17.95 -23.43
CA ILE A 124 -3.10 16.96 -23.50
C ILE A 124 -3.86 17.21 -24.82
N PHE A 125 -3.62 16.36 -25.82
CA PHE A 125 -4.48 16.31 -26.99
C PHE A 125 -5.76 15.54 -26.62
N ILE A 126 -6.84 16.26 -26.39
CA ILE A 126 -8.18 15.69 -26.28
C ILE A 126 -8.65 15.44 -27.71
N SER A 127 -8.49 14.21 -28.21
CA SER A 127 -9.18 13.82 -29.45
C SER A 127 -10.69 13.83 -29.16
N GLU A 128 -11.42 14.67 -29.89
CA GLU A 128 -12.88 14.60 -29.97
C GLU A 128 -13.33 13.18 -30.33
N PRO A 129 -14.55 12.76 -29.95
CA PRO A 129 -15.09 11.48 -30.34
C PRO A 129 -15.37 11.51 -31.85
N LEU A 130 -14.34 11.25 -32.65
CA LEU A 130 -14.48 11.03 -34.08
C LEU A 130 -15.30 9.76 -34.26
N ASN A 131 -16.57 9.99 -34.58
CA ASN A 131 -17.43 9.01 -35.23
C ASN A 131 -16.61 8.34 -36.34
N PHE A 132 -16.57 7.01 -36.30
CA PHE A 132 -16.05 6.17 -37.36
C PHE A 132 -16.86 6.42 -38.63
N HIS A 133 -16.51 7.43 -39.42
CA HIS A 133 -16.76 7.55 -40.85
C HIS A 133 -16.22 8.90 -41.32
N THR A 134 -15.02 8.90 -41.91
CA THR A 134 -14.76 9.45 -43.24
C THR A 134 -13.26 9.34 -43.53
N ASN A 135 -12.94 8.61 -44.60
CA ASN A 135 -11.80 8.80 -45.49
C ASN A 135 -10.40 8.73 -44.86
N LEU A 136 -9.91 7.50 -44.70
CA LEU A 136 -8.54 7.15 -45.02
C LEU A 136 -8.28 7.54 -46.49
N LEU A 137 -7.67 8.70 -46.73
CA LEU A 137 -6.77 9.02 -47.84
C LEU A 137 -6.43 10.52 -47.76
N LEU A 138 -5.13 10.82 -47.93
CA LEU A 138 -4.43 12.13 -47.88
C LEU A 138 -3.97 12.55 -46.48
N LEU A 139 -2.70 12.74 -46.14
CA LEU A 139 -1.42 12.76 -46.87
C LEU A 139 -0.31 12.46 -45.85
N CYS A 140 0.32 11.29 -45.94
CA CYS A 140 1.70 11.09 -45.51
C CYS A 140 2.47 10.71 -46.78
N LEU A 141 2.98 11.72 -47.49
CA LEU A 141 4.16 11.69 -48.37
C LEU A 141 4.24 13.02 -49.14
N GLN A 142 4.72 14.06 -48.45
CA GLN A 142 5.82 14.91 -48.93
C GLN A 142 6.35 15.74 -47.77
#